data_AF-A0A2V9H8G1-F1
#
_entry.id   AF-A0A2V9H8G1-F1
#
_cell.length_a   1.000
_cell.length_b   1.000
_cell.length_c   1.000
_cell.angle_alpha   90.00
_cell.angle_beta   90.00
_cell.angle_gamma   90.00
#
_symmetry.space_group_name_H-M   'P 1'
#
loop_
_entity.id
_entity.type
_entity.pdbx_description
1 polymer ?
#
loop_
_entity_poly.entity_id
_entity_poly.type
_entity_poly.pdbx_seq_one_letter_code
_entity_poly.pdbx_strand_id
1 'polypeptide(L)'
;MLVVSELTLSLMLLIGAGLLIRSFVRLQSVPPGFTTDHVLTMEVAAAGRKYQNDKNDKPIINFYREIESRVAHLPGVVAEGVVSALPLTGEVGWGGISVEGYTPPPGQELQVDIRVAGTDYFRTMEIPLRKGRFFTEDDNADKPQVVIIPQNSGSTLPGTRWMFSNL
;
A
#
# COMPACT_ATOMS: atom_id res chain seq x y z
N MET A 1 -40.25 32.64 21.26
CA MET A 1 -38.98 31.96 21.61
C MET A 1 -38.67 30.76 20.71
N LEU A 2 -39.67 30.02 20.19
CA LEU A 2 -39.48 28.88 19.26
C LEU A 2 -38.69 29.24 17.98
N VAL A 3 -39.03 30.36 17.34
CA VAL A 3 -38.35 30.86 16.11
C VAL A 3 -36.88 31.20 16.36
N VAL A 4 -36.54 31.71 17.55
CA VAL A 4 -35.15 32.05 17.91
C VAL A 4 -34.33 30.77 18.08
N SER A 5 -34.89 29.76 18.75
CA SER A 5 -34.23 28.45 18.93
C SER A 5 -34.03 27.70 17.61
N GLU A 6 -34.98 27.83 16.68
CA GLU A 6 -34.88 27.22 15.35
C GLU A 6 -33.77 27.88 14.50
N LEU A 7 -33.66 29.21 14.56
CA LEU A 7 -32.63 29.96 13.87
C LEU A 7 -31.23 29.65 14.42
N THR A 8 -31.07 29.56 15.74
CA THR A 8 -29.78 29.22 16.35
C THR A 8 -29.34 27.80 16.02
N LEU A 9 -30.27 26.83 16.04
CA LEU A 9 -29.98 25.44 15.65
C LEU A 9 -29.56 25.34 14.18
N SER A 10 -30.27 26.05 13.30
CA SER A 10 -29.97 26.09 11.86
C SER A 10 -28.58 26.68 11.59
N LEU A 11 -28.23 27.77 12.28
CA LEU A 11 -26.90 28.39 12.17
C LEU A 11 -25.79 27.48 12.71
N MET A 12 -26.02 26.79 13.83
CA MET A 12 -25.05 25.80 14.35
C MET A 12 -24.79 24.67 13.35
N LEU A 13 -25.86 24.11 12.76
CA LEU A 13 -25.74 23.07 11.74
C LEU A 13 -25.01 23.58 10.49
N LEU A 14 -25.33 24.79 10.05
CA LEU A 14 -24.69 25.40 8.88
C LEU A 14 -23.19 25.63 9.11
N ILE A 15 -22.81 26.14 10.28
CA ILE A 15 -21.39 26.33 10.65
C ILE A 15 -20.68 24.98 10.75
N GLY A 16 -21.30 23.98 11.40
CA GLY A 16 -20.75 22.63 11.53
C GLY A 16 -20.51 21.98 10.16
N ALA A 17 -21.51 22.00 9.28
CA ALA A 17 -21.39 21.49 7.91
C ALA A 17 -20.31 22.21 7.12
N GLY A 18 -20.24 23.54 7.21
CA GLY A 18 -19.22 24.34 6.53
C GLY A 18 -17.79 24.00 6.99
N LEU A 19 -17.59 23.79 8.30
CA LEU A 19 -16.30 23.37 8.84
C LEU A 19 -15.92 21.96 8.42
N LEU A 20 -16.87 21.02 8.38
CA LEU A 20 -16.63 19.66 7.91
C LEU A 20 -16.22 19.63 6.44
N ILE A 21 -16.94 20.36 5.58
CA ILE A 21 -16.59 20.50 4.16
C ILE A 21 -15.20 21.11 4.01
N ARG A 22 -14.90 22.19 4.74
CA ARG A 22 -13.57 22.82 4.71
C ARG A 22 -12.46 21.87 5.16
N SER A 23 -12.71 21.07 6.20
CA SER A 23 -11.77 20.06 6.68
C SER A 23 -11.54 18.98 5.63
N PHE A 24 -12.61 18.48 5.01
CA PHE A 24 -12.54 17.46 3.98
C PHE A 24 -11.78 17.93 2.73
N VAL A 25 -12.03 19.15 2.26
CA VAL A 25 -11.29 19.74 1.13
C VAL A 25 -9.80 19.87 1.46
N ARG A 26 -9.46 20.26 2.70
CA ARG A 26 -8.06 20.30 3.13
C ARG A 26 -7.42 18.92 3.14
N LEU A 27 -8.13 17.90 3.63
CA LEU A 27 -7.62 16.52 3.63
C LEU A 27 -7.36 15.99 2.22
N GLN A 28 -8.21 16.32 1.24
CA GLN A 28 -7.97 15.94 -0.15
C GLN A 28 -6.72 16.60 -0.76
N SER A 29 -6.32 17.77 -0.26
CA SER A 29 -5.12 18.48 -0.73
C SER A 29 -3.82 18.01 -0.05
N VAL A 30 -3.89 17.15 0.97
CA VAL A 30 -2.70 16.60 1.61
C VAL A 30 -2.06 15.59 0.65
N PRO A 31 -0.80 15.75 0.25
CA PRO A 31 -0.12 14.79 -0.61
C PRO A 31 -0.10 13.42 0.07
N PRO A 32 -0.60 12.35 -0.59
CA PRO A 32 -0.72 11.04 0.04
C PRO A 32 0.63 10.31 0.17
N GLY A 33 1.71 10.91 -0.30
CA GLY A 33 3.07 10.34 -0.28
C GLY A 33 3.40 9.44 -1.47
N PHE A 34 2.54 9.43 -2.49
CA PHE A 34 2.73 8.80 -3.79
C PHE A 34 2.09 9.66 -4.90
N THR A 35 2.50 9.47 -6.15
CA THR A 35 1.89 10.15 -7.31
C THR A 35 0.73 9.36 -7.90
N THR A 36 -0.32 10.07 -8.31
CA THR A 36 -1.43 9.54 -9.11
C THR A 36 -1.51 10.21 -10.49
N ASP A 37 -0.68 11.22 -10.72
CA ASP A 37 -0.67 11.98 -11.96
C ASP A 37 0.18 11.24 -13.01
N HIS A 38 -0.32 11.12 -14.24
CA HIS A 38 0.33 10.36 -15.31
C HIS A 38 0.60 8.86 -15.02
N VAL A 39 -0.12 8.26 -14.06
CA VAL A 39 -0.03 6.82 -13.75
C VAL A 39 -1.22 6.07 -14.32
N LEU A 40 -0.95 5.04 -15.12
CA LEU A 40 -1.95 4.08 -15.59
C LEU A 40 -1.86 2.80 -14.76
N THR A 41 -2.96 2.41 -14.13
CA THR A 41 -3.04 1.17 -13.34
C THR A 41 -3.86 0.11 -14.06
N MET A 42 -3.47 -1.16 -13.91
CA MET A 42 -4.21 -2.29 -14.44
C MET A 42 -4.16 -3.46 -13.46
N GLU A 43 -5.28 -4.13 -13.26
CA GLU A 43 -5.37 -5.36 -12.48
C GLU A 43 -5.18 -6.57 -13.40
N VAL A 44 -4.25 -7.46 -13.06
CA VAL A 44 -3.97 -8.67 -13.85
C VAL A 44 -3.97 -9.89 -12.95
N ALA A 45 -4.95 -10.77 -13.18
CA ALA A 45 -5.06 -12.05 -12.49
C ALA A 45 -4.45 -13.16 -13.35
N ALA A 46 -3.48 -13.90 -12.81
CA ALA A 46 -2.97 -15.12 -13.43
C ALA A 46 -4.03 -16.23 -13.32
N ALA A 47 -4.70 -16.57 -14.43
CA ALA A 47 -5.72 -17.61 -14.46
C ALA A 47 -5.19 -18.94 -15.03
N GLY A 48 -5.54 -20.05 -14.37
CA GLY A 48 -5.31 -21.41 -14.88
C GLY A 48 -4.62 -22.35 -13.89
N ARG A 49 -4.85 -23.67 -14.06
CA ARG A 49 -4.35 -24.72 -13.15
C ARG A 49 -2.84 -24.72 -12.93
N LYS A 50 -2.06 -24.25 -13.91
CA LYS A 50 -0.59 -24.15 -13.83
C LYS A 50 -0.08 -23.12 -12.81
N TYR A 51 -0.93 -22.19 -12.37
CA TYR A 51 -0.59 -21.16 -11.38
C TYR A 51 -1.17 -21.45 -9.99
N GLN A 52 -2.03 -22.47 -9.83
CA GLN A 52 -2.76 -22.75 -8.58
C GLN A 52 -2.10 -23.81 -7.69
N ASN A 53 -1.13 -24.57 -8.23
CA ASN A 53 -0.73 -25.86 -7.64
C ASN A 53 0.79 -26.09 -7.59
N ASP A 54 1.60 -25.07 -7.90
CA ASP A 54 3.05 -25.21 -7.80
C ASP A 54 3.51 -24.79 -6.40
N LYS A 55 4.25 -25.67 -5.72
CA LYS A 55 4.72 -25.46 -4.35
C LYS A 55 5.77 -24.34 -4.22
N ASN A 56 6.28 -23.85 -5.35
CA ASN A 56 7.41 -22.93 -5.39
C ASN A 56 7.09 -21.55 -5.99
N ASP A 57 5.84 -21.26 -6.35
CA ASP A 57 5.37 -19.99 -6.98
C ASP A 57 6.14 -19.50 -8.24
N LYS A 58 7.12 -20.26 -8.72
CA LYS A 58 7.95 -19.93 -9.89
C LYS A 58 7.14 -19.60 -11.15
N PRO A 59 6.06 -20.32 -11.50
CA PRO A 59 5.29 -20.01 -12.69
C PRO A 59 4.60 -18.65 -12.62
N ILE A 60 4.09 -18.26 -11.45
CA ILE A 60 3.37 -17.00 -11.29
C ILE A 60 4.32 -15.81 -11.22
N ILE A 61 5.48 -15.97 -10.57
CA ILE A 61 6.56 -14.96 -10.55
C ILE A 61 7.06 -14.68 -11.97
N ASN A 62 7.33 -15.73 -12.76
CA ASN A 62 7.77 -15.57 -14.14
C ASN A 62 6.73 -14.89 -15.03
N PHE A 63 5.43 -15.15 -14.78
CA PHE A 63 4.34 -14.50 -15.51
C PHE A 63 4.32 -12.98 -15.26
N TYR A 64 4.40 -12.54 -14.00
CA TYR A 64 4.44 -11.12 -13.69
C TYR A 64 5.72 -10.44 -14.20
N ARG A 65 6.87 -11.12 -14.10
CA ARG A 65 8.15 -10.62 -14.65
C ARG A 65 8.09 -10.42 -16.17
N GLU A 66 7.43 -11.31 -16.90
CA GLU A 66 7.24 -11.16 -18.35
C GLU A 66 6.34 -9.97 -18.69
N ILE A 67 5.30 -9.72 -17.89
CA ILE A 67 4.43 -8.54 -18.06
C ILE A 67 5.22 -7.26 -17.81
N GLU A 68 5.94 -7.17 -16.68
CA GLU A 68 6.76 -6.00 -16.36
C GLU A 68 7.77 -5.73 -17.49
N SER A 69 8.49 -6.77 -17.94
CA SER A 69 9.42 -6.65 -19.06
C SER A 69 8.76 -6.12 -20.33
N ARG A 70 7.57 -6.61 -20.70
CA ARG A 70 6.88 -6.12 -21.91
C ARG A 70 6.40 -4.69 -21.78
N VAL A 71 5.88 -4.30 -20.60
CA VAL A 71 5.39 -2.94 -20.34
C VAL A 71 6.54 -1.95 -20.37
N ALA A 72 7.69 -2.29 -19.78
CA ALA A 72 8.89 -1.46 -19.78
C ALA A 72 9.37 -1.07 -21.19
N HIS A 73 9.12 -1.93 -22.19
CA HIS A 73 9.52 -1.71 -23.59
C HIS A 73 8.49 -0.95 -24.44
N LEU A 74 7.33 -0.57 -23.87
CA LEU A 74 6.33 0.18 -24.61
C LEU A 74 6.74 1.66 -24.78
N PRO A 75 6.52 2.26 -25.97
CA PRO A 75 6.81 3.68 -26.18
C PRO A 75 6.02 4.57 -25.22
N GLY A 76 6.71 5.50 -24.54
CA GLY A 76 6.11 6.45 -23.60
C GLY A 76 6.06 5.97 -22.15
N VAL A 77 6.43 4.72 -21.86
CA VAL A 77 6.62 4.24 -20.49
C VAL A 77 7.95 4.75 -19.95
N VAL A 78 7.89 5.44 -18.80
CA VAL A 78 9.07 5.98 -18.10
C VAL A 78 9.50 5.08 -16.94
N ALA A 79 8.53 4.45 -16.29
CA ALA A 79 8.73 3.48 -15.23
C ALA A 79 7.48 2.59 -15.09
N GLU A 80 7.68 1.38 -14.59
CA GLU A 80 6.68 0.35 -14.38
C GLU A 80 6.82 -0.26 -12.99
N GLY A 81 5.77 -0.89 -12.49
CA GLY A 81 5.86 -1.59 -11.22
C GLY A 81 4.62 -2.39 -10.94
N VAL A 82 4.82 -3.52 -10.27
CA VAL A 82 3.74 -4.39 -9.81
C VAL A 82 3.55 -4.25 -8.31
N VAL A 83 2.29 -4.31 -7.88
CA VAL A 83 1.93 -4.46 -6.47
C VAL A 83 0.72 -5.38 -6.37
N SER A 84 0.65 -6.17 -5.31
CA SER A 84 -0.48 -7.07 -5.05
C SER A 84 -1.78 -6.31 -4.81
N ALA A 85 -1.71 -5.02 -4.47
CA ALA A 85 -2.84 -4.14 -4.32
C ALA A 85 -2.41 -2.69 -4.18
N LEU A 86 -3.19 -1.79 -4.79
CA LEU A 86 -2.86 -0.37 -4.85
C LEU A 86 -3.10 0.34 -3.50
N PRO A 87 -2.43 1.49 -3.26
CA PRO A 87 -2.71 2.31 -2.10
C PRO A 87 -4.18 2.75 -2.09
N LEU A 88 -4.77 2.81 -0.89
CA LEU A 88 -6.13 3.33 -0.65
C LEU A 88 -7.28 2.54 -1.33
N THR A 89 -7.08 1.31 -1.82
CA THR A 89 -8.18 0.46 -2.34
C THR A 89 -9.01 -0.20 -1.25
N GLY A 90 -8.53 -0.23 0.00
CA GLY A 90 -9.18 -0.90 1.11
C GLY A 90 -8.99 -2.43 1.13
N GLU A 91 -8.31 -2.99 0.13
CA GLU A 91 -7.89 -4.40 0.13
C GLU A 91 -6.95 -4.68 1.31
N VAL A 92 -6.90 -5.92 1.79
CA VAL A 92 -6.04 -6.30 2.92
C VAL A 92 -5.40 -7.66 2.65
N GLY A 93 -4.07 -7.74 2.67
CA GLY A 93 -3.27 -8.95 2.73
C GLY A 93 -2.86 -9.25 4.15
N TRP A 94 -3.60 -10.09 4.87
CA TRP A 94 -3.26 -10.43 6.26
C TRP A 94 -2.00 -11.30 6.33
N GLY A 95 -1.02 -10.89 7.13
CA GLY A 95 0.18 -11.69 7.41
C GLY A 95 0.60 -11.61 8.87
N GLY A 96 0.92 -12.77 9.46
CA GLY A 96 1.49 -12.85 10.80
C GLY A 96 2.98 -12.50 10.77
N ILE A 97 3.44 -11.72 11.74
CA ILE A 97 4.87 -11.44 11.94
C ILE A 97 5.32 -11.86 13.34
N SER A 98 6.58 -12.29 13.43
CA SER A 98 7.28 -12.44 14.69
C SER A 98 8.42 -11.44 14.73
N VAL A 99 8.52 -10.68 15.81
CA VAL A 99 9.58 -9.69 16.02
C VAL A 99 10.48 -10.22 17.12
N GLU A 100 11.78 -10.31 16.84
CA GLU A 100 12.76 -10.75 17.81
C GLU A 100 12.71 -9.87 19.07
N GLY A 101 12.64 -10.49 20.24
CA GLY A 101 12.51 -9.78 21.52
C GLY A 101 11.10 -9.29 21.86
N TYR A 102 10.10 -9.55 21.01
CA TYR A 102 8.70 -9.22 21.29
C TYR A 102 7.84 -10.48 21.34
N THR A 103 7.19 -10.72 22.48
CA THR A 103 6.21 -11.80 22.64
C THR A 103 4.82 -11.17 22.77
N PRO A 104 3.90 -11.43 21.82
CA PRO A 104 2.54 -10.93 21.95
C PRO A 104 1.81 -11.60 23.13
N PRO A 105 0.85 -10.91 23.76
CA PRO A 105 0.02 -11.50 24.81
C PRO A 105 -0.69 -12.79 24.36
N PRO A 106 -1.01 -13.71 25.29
CA PRO A 106 -1.74 -14.93 24.96
C PRO A 106 -3.05 -14.62 24.21
N GLY A 107 -3.25 -15.28 23.07
CA GLY A 107 -4.42 -15.07 22.21
C GLY A 107 -4.33 -13.85 21.28
N GLN A 108 -3.19 -13.16 21.24
CA GLN A 108 -2.90 -12.12 20.26
C GLN A 108 -1.76 -12.55 19.33
N GLU A 109 -1.93 -12.29 18.04
CA GLU A 109 -0.88 -12.38 17.05
C GLU A 109 -0.60 -10.98 16.51
N LEU A 110 0.65 -10.67 16.20
CA LEU A 110 0.93 -9.48 15.41
C LEU A 110 0.51 -9.76 13.99
N GLN A 111 -0.57 -9.11 13.59
CA GLN A 111 -0.99 -9.07 12.20
C GLN A 111 -0.60 -7.74 11.60
N VAL A 112 0.03 -7.82 10.44
CA VAL A 112 0.28 -6.68 9.57
C VAL A 112 -0.38 -6.98 8.23
N ASP A 113 -0.82 -5.93 7.57
CA ASP A 113 -1.10 -6.03 6.16
C ASP A 113 0.24 -6.16 5.41
N ILE A 114 0.37 -7.19 4.60
CA ILE A 114 1.53 -7.44 3.74
C ILE A 114 1.09 -7.24 2.30
N ARG A 115 1.80 -6.35 1.62
CA ARG A 115 1.70 -6.15 0.18
C ARG A 115 2.95 -6.70 -0.49
N VAL A 116 2.78 -7.40 -1.59
CA VAL A 116 3.91 -7.80 -2.41
C VAL A 116 4.13 -6.70 -3.43
N ALA A 117 5.35 -6.17 -3.55
CA ALA A 117 5.69 -5.14 -4.51
C ALA A 117 6.95 -5.52 -5.30
N GLY A 118 6.94 -5.20 -6.59
CA GLY A 118 8.11 -5.34 -7.44
C GLY A 118 9.20 -4.31 -7.14
N THR A 119 10.36 -4.52 -7.75
CA THR A 119 11.57 -3.72 -7.51
C THR A 119 11.36 -2.22 -7.80
N ASP A 120 10.68 -1.90 -8.90
CA ASP A 120 10.48 -0.52 -9.36
C ASP A 120 9.16 0.11 -8.92
N TYR A 121 8.31 -0.59 -8.17
CA TYR A 121 7.01 -0.08 -7.74
C TYR A 121 7.11 1.26 -7.01
N PHE A 122 8.04 1.39 -6.06
CA PHE A 122 8.22 2.63 -5.30
C PHE A 122 8.75 3.78 -6.15
N ARG A 123 9.59 3.48 -7.14
CA ARG A 123 10.10 4.47 -8.10
C ARG A 123 8.97 4.97 -8.98
N THR A 124 8.15 4.07 -9.51
CA THR A 124 7.00 4.35 -10.39
C THR A 124 5.93 5.16 -9.67
N MET A 125 5.69 4.87 -8.38
CA MET A 125 4.76 5.63 -7.54
C MET A 125 5.39 6.88 -6.89
N GLU A 126 6.65 7.19 -7.19
CA GLU A 126 7.43 8.30 -6.60
C GLU A 126 7.42 8.32 -5.06
N ILE A 127 7.40 7.14 -4.44
CA ILE A 127 7.40 6.99 -2.98
C ILE A 127 8.84 7.17 -2.46
N PRO A 128 9.11 8.20 -1.63
CA PRO A 128 10.47 8.48 -1.20
C PRO A 128 10.97 7.51 -0.14
N LEU A 129 12.20 7.02 -0.32
CA LEU A 129 12.89 6.24 0.72
C LEU A 129 13.49 7.17 1.78
N ARG A 130 13.14 6.91 3.04
CA ARG A 130 13.63 7.71 4.18
C ARG A 130 14.91 7.16 4.77
N LYS A 131 15.05 5.84 4.82
CA LYS A 131 16.22 5.12 5.34
C LYS A 131 16.25 3.71 4.74
N GLY A 132 17.45 3.17 4.51
CA GLY A 132 17.65 1.81 4.00
C GLY A 132 17.88 1.79 2.50
N ARG A 133 17.31 0.79 1.81
CA ARG A 133 17.35 0.61 0.35
C ARG A 133 16.00 0.08 -0.15
N PHE A 134 15.73 0.26 -1.44
CA PHE A 134 14.63 -0.44 -2.11
C PHE A 134 14.98 -1.92 -2.35
N PHE A 135 13.98 -2.68 -2.80
CA PHE A 135 14.19 -4.02 -3.31
C PHE A 135 15.12 -3.99 -4.52
N THR A 136 15.74 -5.14 -4.78
CA THR A 136 16.65 -5.38 -5.90
C THR A 136 16.34 -6.77 -6.47
N GLU A 137 16.77 -7.04 -7.71
CA GLU A 137 16.63 -8.37 -8.33
C GLU A 137 17.28 -9.50 -7.51
N ASP A 138 18.24 -9.12 -6.66
CA ASP A 138 18.95 -10.00 -5.76
C ASP A 138 18.11 -10.46 -4.56
N ASP A 139 17.01 -9.79 -4.23
CA ASP A 139 16.17 -10.08 -3.06
C ASP A 139 15.13 -11.18 -3.37
N ASN A 140 15.57 -12.34 -3.87
CA ASN A 140 14.68 -13.43 -4.26
C ASN A 140 14.40 -14.43 -3.12
N ALA A 141 13.51 -15.40 -3.39
CA ALA A 141 13.08 -16.42 -2.43
C ALA A 141 14.21 -17.30 -1.87
N ASP A 142 15.38 -17.35 -2.51
CA ASP A 142 16.54 -18.11 -2.05
C ASP A 142 17.41 -17.33 -1.04
N LYS A 143 17.10 -16.03 -0.80
CA LYS A 143 17.81 -15.15 0.13
C LYS A 143 16.94 -14.75 1.33
N PRO A 144 17.53 -14.19 2.41
CA PRO A 144 16.75 -13.68 3.53
C PRO A 144 15.71 -12.66 3.05
N GLN A 145 14.47 -12.79 3.54
CA GLN A 145 13.38 -11.91 3.14
C GLN A 145 13.69 -10.45 3.53
N VAL A 146 13.53 -9.56 2.55
CA VAL A 146 13.65 -8.12 2.72
C VAL A 146 12.27 -7.51 2.74
N VAL A 147 12.09 -6.52 3.61
CA VAL A 147 10.80 -5.88 3.84
C VAL A 147 10.95 -4.37 3.95
N ILE A 148 9.98 -3.63 3.43
CA ILE A 148 9.93 -2.17 3.48
C ILE A 148 8.71 -1.77 4.30
N ILE A 149 8.94 -1.02 5.38
CA ILE A 149 7.88 -0.54 6.27
C ILE A 149 7.62 0.95 6.04
N PRO A 150 6.36 1.40 6.08
CA PRO A 150 6.04 2.81 6.04
C PRO A 150 6.53 3.51 7.32
N GLN A 151 6.98 4.75 7.18
CA GLN A 151 7.38 5.56 8.33
C GLN A 151 6.13 6.05 9.08
N ASN A 152 5.80 5.40 10.19
CA ASN A 152 4.89 5.94 11.20
C ASN A 152 5.73 6.72 12.23
N SER A 153 5.27 7.91 12.61
CA SER A 153 5.85 8.75 13.68
C SER A 153 5.87 8.07 15.07
N GLY A 154 5.22 6.93 15.24
CA GLY A 154 5.31 6.06 16.41
C GLY A 154 6.32 4.93 16.21
N SER A 155 7.43 5.00 16.93
CA SER A 155 8.54 4.04 17.00
C SER A 155 8.18 2.56 16.79
N THR A 156 8.74 1.97 15.74
CA THR A 156 9.22 0.58 15.64
C THR A 156 8.30 -0.54 16.16
N LEU A 157 7.01 -0.46 15.79
CA LEU A 157 5.91 -1.44 15.98
C LEU A 157 5.36 -1.45 17.41
N PRO A 158 4.35 -0.61 17.69
CA PRO A 158 2.94 -1.01 17.51
C PRO A 158 2.11 0.08 16.79
N GLY A 159 1.49 -0.28 15.66
CA GLY A 159 0.62 0.61 14.89
C GLY A 159 0.94 0.66 13.39
N THR A 160 2.03 0.03 12.95
CA THR A 160 2.28 -0.20 11.52
C THR A 160 1.31 -1.25 11.03
N ARG A 161 0.21 -0.79 10.42
CA ARG A 161 -0.83 -1.69 9.91
C ARG A 161 -0.46 -2.33 8.58
N TRP A 162 0.59 -1.89 7.88
CA TRP A 162 0.91 -2.32 6.51
C TRP A 162 2.44 -2.35 6.26
N MET A 163 2.94 -3.32 5.49
CA MET A 163 4.34 -3.53 5.11
C MET A 163 4.42 -4.08 3.69
N PHE A 164 5.54 -3.85 3.00
CA PHE A 164 5.82 -4.45 1.70
C PHE A 164 6.86 -5.56 1.80
N SER A 165 6.63 -6.66 1.08
CA SER A 165 7.61 -7.72 0.81
C SER A 165 7.93 -7.75 -0.69
N ASN A 166 9.11 -8.26 -1.04
CA ASN A 166 9.45 -8.49 -2.45
C ASN A 166 8.65 -9.66 -3.04
N LEU A 167 8.52 -9.67 -4.36
CA LEU A 167 7.84 -10.67 -5.18
C LEU A 167 8.69 -11.92 -5.45
#